data_AF-Q28027-F1
#
_entry.id   AF-Q28027-F1
#
_cell.length_a   1.000
_cell.length_b   1.000
_cell.length_c   1.000
_cell.angle_alpha   90.00
_cell.angle_beta   90.00
_cell.angle_gamma   90.00
#
_symmetry.space_group_name_H-M   'P 1'
#
loop_
_entity.id
_entity.type
_entity.pdbx_description
1 polymer ?
#
loop_
_entity_poly.entity_id
_entity_poly.type
_entity_poly.pdbx_seq_one_letter_code
_entity_poly.pdbx_strand_id
1 'polypeptide(L)'
;HKLPDVTKIFSSEFNFILEICDNLHITTIPRNAFQGMNNESITLKLYGNGFEEIQSHAFNGTTLISLELKENARLEKMHNDAFRGATGPSILDISSTKLRALPTYGLESIQTLIATSSYSLKKLPSREKFNNLLDATLTYPSHCCAFRNLPTNEQNFSFSIFKNFSKQCESTARRPNNETLYSAIFAESELSGWDYDYGFCLPKTLQCAPEPDAFNPCEDIMGYNFLRVLIWLINILAITGNVTVLF
;
A
#
# COMPACT_ATOMS: atom_id res chain seq x y z
N HIS A 1 -14.61 1.58 26.00
CA HIS A 1 -13.56 2.45 26.56
C HIS A 1 -13.19 3.51 25.53
N LYS A 2 -12.78 4.71 25.98
CA LYS A 2 -12.33 5.78 25.06
C LYS A 2 -10.83 5.64 24.80
N LEU A 3 -10.38 6.11 23.65
CA LEU A 3 -8.95 6.25 23.36
C LEU A 3 -8.29 7.09 24.47
N PRO A 4 -7.12 6.69 25.01
CA PRO A 4 -6.43 7.46 26.04
C PRO A 4 -6.08 8.86 25.52
N ASP A 5 -6.12 9.84 26.43
CA ASP A 5 -5.70 11.19 26.12
C ASP A 5 -4.17 11.26 26.10
N VAL A 6 -3.61 11.49 24.91
CA VAL A 6 -2.16 11.54 24.66
C VAL A 6 -1.65 12.97 24.41
N THR A 7 -2.48 14.00 24.56
CA THR A 7 -2.09 15.39 24.23
C THR A 7 -1.00 15.97 25.13
N LYS A 8 -0.69 15.29 26.25
CA LYS A 8 0.37 15.69 27.19
C LYS A 8 1.70 14.98 26.94
N ILE A 9 1.77 14.10 25.95
CA ILE A 9 2.97 13.36 25.62
C ILE A 9 3.77 14.18 24.61
N PHE A 10 5.00 14.54 24.99
CA PHE A 10 5.91 15.31 24.16
C PHE A 10 7.26 14.62 24.11
N SER A 11 7.83 14.58 22.91
CA SER A 11 9.21 14.14 22.67
C SER A 11 9.85 15.13 21.70
N SER A 12 11.16 15.37 21.87
CA SER A 12 12.00 16.11 20.92
C SER A 12 12.82 15.19 20.03
N GLU A 13 12.54 13.88 20.07
CA GLU A 13 13.22 12.89 19.24
C GLU A 13 12.63 12.85 17.82
N PHE A 14 13.52 12.74 16.83
CA PHE A 14 13.16 12.71 15.41
C PHE A 14 12.28 11.53 15.00
N ASN A 15 12.25 10.44 15.78
CA ASN A 15 11.44 9.25 15.51
C ASN A 15 10.74 8.75 16.78
N PHE A 16 9.75 9.51 17.23
CA PHE A 16 8.90 9.09 18.36
C PHE A 16 7.94 7.98 17.92
N ILE A 17 7.83 6.92 18.72
CA ILE A 17 6.91 5.80 18.46
C ILE A 17 5.85 5.80 19.57
N LEU A 18 4.58 5.91 19.17
CA LEU A 18 3.44 5.64 20.05
C LEU A 18 2.83 4.31 19.67
N GLU A 19 2.80 3.39 20.63
CA GLU A 19 2.23 2.05 20.46
C GLU A 19 1.02 1.87 21.36
N ILE A 20 -0.12 1.54 20.75
CA ILE A 20 -1.37 1.17 21.40
C ILE A 20 -1.82 -0.12 20.74
N CYS A 21 -1.74 -1.24 21.45
CA CYS A 21 -2.10 -2.56 20.93
C CYS A 21 -2.97 -3.34 21.92
N ASP A 22 -3.69 -4.35 21.41
CA ASP A 22 -4.50 -5.31 22.17
C ASP A 22 -5.63 -4.71 23.03
N ASN A 23 -6.12 -3.51 22.69
CA ASN A 23 -7.24 -2.86 23.39
C ASN A 23 -8.57 -3.08 22.64
N LEU A 24 -9.20 -4.23 22.88
CA LEU A 24 -10.45 -4.62 22.21
C LEU A 24 -11.68 -3.74 22.54
N HIS A 25 -11.60 -2.94 23.60
CA HIS A 25 -12.71 -2.06 24.03
C HIS A 25 -12.61 -0.63 23.50
N ILE A 26 -11.54 -0.29 22.78
CA ILE A 26 -11.39 1.02 22.12
C ILE A 26 -11.91 0.89 20.70
N THR A 27 -13.07 1.49 20.45
CA THR A 27 -13.83 1.27 19.20
C THR A 27 -13.66 2.39 18.19
N THR A 28 -13.12 3.54 18.57
CA THR A 28 -13.09 4.71 17.69
C THR A 28 -11.83 5.54 17.91
N ILE A 29 -11.23 6.01 16.82
CA ILE A 29 -10.23 7.09 16.85
C ILE A 29 -10.97 8.41 16.63
N PRO A 30 -11.12 9.26 17.66
CA PRO A 30 -11.84 10.52 17.55
C PRO A 30 -11.05 11.57 16.76
N ARG A 31 -11.75 12.62 16.33
CA ARG A 31 -11.10 13.85 15.81
C ARG A 31 -10.00 14.37 16.74
N ASN A 32 -8.90 14.85 16.17
CA ASN A 32 -7.77 15.44 16.88
C ASN A 32 -7.17 14.56 17.99
N ALA A 33 -7.31 13.23 17.89
CA ALA A 33 -6.87 12.29 18.92
C ALA A 33 -5.39 12.43 19.31
N PHE A 34 -4.56 12.82 18.35
CA PHE A 34 -3.11 12.91 18.48
C PHE A 34 -2.60 14.36 18.37
N GLN A 35 -3.52 15.34 18.38
CA GLN A 35 -3.15 16.73 18.16
C GLN A 35 -2.29 17.25 19.32
N GLY A 36 -1.20 17.95 18.98
CA GLY A 36 -0.27 18.52 19.96
C GLY A 36 0.73 17.51 20.52
N MET A 37 0.67 16.23 20.16
CA MET A 37 1.69 15.27 20.51
C MET A 37 2.86 15.37 19.54
N ASN A 38 4.08 15.49 20.09
CA ASN A 38 5.36 15.57 19.36
C ASN A 38 5.50 16.77 18.41
N ASN A 39 6.69 17.38 18.39
CA ASN A 39 6.96 18.57 17.57
C ASN A 39 7.55 18.23 16.19
N GLU A 40 8.07 17.01 16.00
CA GLU A 40 8.77 16.65 14.76
C GLU A 40 7.99 15.61 13.96
N SER A 41 8.28 14.31 14.15
CA SER A 41 7.63 13.25 13.40
C SER A 41 7.38 11.99 14.22
N ILE A 42 6.24 11.35 13.98
CA ILE A 42 5.74 10.24 14.79
C ILE A 42 5.40 9.00 13.95
N THR A 43 5.69 7.84 14.53
CA THR A 43 5.21 6.54 14.09
C THR A 43 4.09 6.09 15.02
N LEU A 44 2.89 5.87 14.46
CA LEU A 44 1.72 5.39 15.19
C LEU A 44 1.52 3.89 14.94
N LYS A 45 1.75 3.08 15.98
CA LYS A 45 1.48 1.65 15.98
C LYS A 45 0.16 1.38 16.71
N LEU A 46 -0.91 1.20 15.96
CA LEU A 46 -2.29 1.13 16.45
C LEU A 46 -2.93 -0.23 16.14
N TYR A 47 -2.15 -1.30 16.19
CA TYR A 47 -2.54 -2.63 15.71
C TYR A 47 -3.29 -3.46 16.76
N GLY A 48 -4.09 -4.43 16.31
CA GLY A 48 -4.75 -5.41 17.21
C GLY A 48 -5.79 -4.83 18.17
N ASN A 49 -6.32 -3.63 17.91
CA ASN A 49 -7.34 -3.01 18.76
C ASN A 49 -8.77 -3.30 18.28
N GLY A 50 -9.75 -2.86 19.07
CA GLY A 50 -11.17 -2.98 18.78
C GLY A 50 -11.72 -1.92 17.82
N PHE A 51 -10.89 -1.19 17.06
CA PHE A 51 -11.36 -0.05 16.27
C PHE A 51 -12.40 -0.48 15.23
N GLU A 52 -13.48 0.29 15.16
CA GLU A 52 -14.59 0.14 14.22
C GLU A 52 -14.62 1.30 13.21
N GLU A 53 -14.29 2.50 13.67
CA GLU A 53 -14.33 3.74 12.89
C GLU A 53 -13.17 4.69 13.21
N ILE A 54 -12.64 5.34 12.16
CA ILE A 54 -11.72 6.47 12.26
C ILE A 54 -12.43 7.73 11.77
N GLN A 55 -12.57 8.72 12.64
CA GLN A 55 -13.31 9.94 12.38
C GLN A 55 -12.54 10.93 11.47
N SER A 56 -13.25 11.95 10.98
CA SER A 56 -12.63 13.08 10.27
C SER A 56 -11.57 13.77 11.14
N HIS A 57 -10.48 14.23 10.54
CA HIS A 57 -9.41 14.95 11.24
C HIS A 57 -8.81 14.17 12.41
N ALA A 58 -8.88 12.83 12.40
CA ALA A 58 -8.33 11.98 13.47
C ALA A 58 -6.84 12.25 13.72
N PHE A 59 -6.08 12.48 12.64
CA PHE A 59 -4.63 12.70 12.67
C PHE A 59 -4.24 14.18 12.46
N ASN A 60 -5.17 15.10 12.65
CA ASN A 60 -4.93 16.52 12.42
C ASN A 60 -3.83 17.09 13.33
N GLY A 61 -2.93 17.91 12.75
CA GLY A 61 -1.81 18.51 13.46
C GLY A 61 -0.68 17.54 13.79
N THR A 62 -0.58 16.42 13.06
CA THR A 62 0.50 15.43 13.23
C THR A 62 1.35 15.32 11.96
N THR A 63 2.62 14.95 12.13
CA THR A 63 3.55 14.61 11.05
C THR A 63 3.87 13.12 11.14
N LEU A 64 3.23 12.32 10.31
CA LEU A 64 3.28 10.87 10.37
C LEU A 64 4.39 10.32 9.45
N ILE A 65 5.31 9.53 10.02
CA ILE A 65 6.20 8.67 9.23
C ILE A 65 5.42 7.42 8.81
N SER A 66 4.89 6.70 9.79
CA SER A 66 4.21 5.42 9.62
C SER A 66 2.94 5.36 10.44
N LEU A 67 1.88 4.80 9.86
CA LEU A 67 0.62 4.49 10.51
C LEU A 67 0.29 3.01 10.30
N GLU A 68 0.38 2.24 11.38
CA GLU A 68 0.09 0.81 11.40
C GLU A 68 -1.27 0.56 12.05
N LEU A 69 -2.27 0.22 11.24
CA LEU A 69 -3.64 -0.14 11.64
C LEU A 69 -3.92 -1.63 11.45
N LYS A 70 -2.87 -2.46 11.32
CA LYS A 70 -3.02 -3.89 11.08
C LYS A 70 -3.82 -4.60 12.18
N GLU A 71 -4.45 -5.71 11.82
CA GLU A 71 -5.16 -6.60 12.76
C GLU A 71 -6.35 -5.95 13.51
N ASN A 72 -6.78 -4.75 13.11
CA ASN A 72 -8.05 -4.18 13.56
C ASN A 72 -9.22 -4.82 12.80
N ALA A 73 -9.58 -6.04 13.19
CA ALA A 73 -10.54 -6.89 12.47
C ALA A 73 -11.97 -6.34 12.41
N ARG A 74 -12.29 -5.30 13.18
CA ARG A 74 -13.60 -4.63 13.18
C ARG A 74 -13.59 -3.28 12.47
N LEU A 75 -12.43 -2.80 12.00
CA LEU A 75 -12.29 -1.48 11.42
C LEU A 75 -12.94 -1.48 10.03
N GLU A 76 -14.12 -0.89 9.92
CA GLU A 76 -14.91 -0.90 8.68
C GLU A 76 -14.84 0.42 7.92
N LYS A 77 -14.64 1.53 8.63
CA LYS A 77 -14.75 2.87 8.07
C LYS A 77 -13.59 3.76 8.49
N MET A 78 -12.99 4.42 7.50
CA MET A 78 -12.09 5.54 7.67
C MET A 78 -12.69 6.74 6.94
N HIS A 79 -12.92 7.83 7.65
CA HIS A 79 -13.51 9.03 7.06
C HIS A 79 -12.59 9.62 5.97
N ASN A 80 -13.17 10.19 4.91
CA ASN A 80 -12.42 10.75 3.78
C ASN A 80 -11.41 11.84 4.18
N ASP A 81 -11.76 12.62 5.20
CA ASP A 81 -10.92 13.68 5.79
C ASP A 81 -10.08 13.21 7.00
N ALA A 82 -9.85 11.91 7.20
CA ALA A 82 -9.10 11.40 8.35
C ALA A 82 -7.68 11.99 8.44
N PHE A 83 -7.01 12.15 7.29
CA PHE A 83 -5.67 12.74 7.15
C PHE A 83 -5.67 14.26 6.95
N ARG A 84 -6.83 14.91 7.04
CA ARG A 84 -6.88 16.36 6.82
C ARG A 84 -6.15 17.11 7.93
N GLY A 85 -5.17 17.92 7.54
CA GLY A 85 -4.29 18.63 8.47
C GLY A 85 -3.16 17.76 9.05
N ALA A 86 -3.00 16.53 8.58
CA ALA A 86 -1.82 15.71 8.84
C ALA A 86 -0.80 15.87 7.70
N THR A 87 0.49 15.75 8.02
CA THR A 87 1.56 15.58 7.03
C THR A 87 1.95 14.10 7.00
N GLY A 88 1.93 13.46 5.83
CA GLY A 88 2.05 11.99 5.73
C GLY A 88 0.70 11.27 5.85
N PRO A 89 0.67 9.95 6.14
CA PRO A 89 1.81 9.07 6.41
C PRO A 89 2.60 8.67 5.15
N SER A 90 3.89 8.35 5.31
CA SER A 90 4.70 7.75 4.24
C SER A 90 4.45 6.25 4.12
N ILE A 91 4.21 5.57 5.26
CA ILE A 91 3.89 4.14 5.32
C ILE A 91 2.50 3.97 5.91
N LEU A 92 1.61 3.27 5.20
CA LEU A 92 0.27 2.94 5.67
C LEU A 92 0.07 1.43 5.64
N ASP A 93 -0.07 0.81 6.81
CA ASP A 93 -0.43 -0.61 6.93
C ASP A 93 -1.87 -0.74 7.45
N ILE A 94 -2.73 -1.28 6.61
CA ILE A 94 -4.14 -1.57 6.89
C ILE A 94 -4.44 -3.06 6.70
N SER A 95 -3.43 -3.92 6.89
CA SER A 95 -3.54 -5.36 6.75
C SER A 95 -4.52 -5.99 7.75
N SER A 96 -5.24 -7.02 7.33
CA SER A 96 -6.19 -7.73 8.19
C SER A 96 -7.26 -6.81 8.79
N THR A 97 -7.72 -5.80 8.03
CA THR A 97 -8.82 -4.91 8.41
C THR A 97 -10.07 -5.18 7.56
N LYS A 98 -11.22 -4.66 8.01
CA LYS A 98 -12.49 -4.71 7.27
C LYS A 98 -12.80 -3.41 6.53
N LEU A 99 -11.79 -2.59 6.27
CA LEU A 99 -11.98 -1.31 5.59
C LEU A 99 -12.58 -1.53 4.22
N ARG A 100 -13.67 -0.82 3.93
CA ARG A 100 -14.37 -0.94 2.64
C ARG A 100 -13.76 -0.05 1.55
N ALA A 101 -13.13 1.05 1.96
CA ALA A 101 -12.49 2.03 1.09
C ALA A 101 -11.39 2.79 1.84
N LEU A 102 -10.40 3.29 1.09
CA LEU A 102 -9.42 4.26 1.55
C LEU A 102 -9.99 5.69 1.49
N PRO A 103 -9.47 6.63 2.29
CA PRO A 103 -9.88 8.03 2.25
C PRO A 103 -9.50 8.69 0.93
N THR A 104 -10.22 9.73 0.53
CA THR A 104 -9.98 10.45 -0.75
C THR A 104 -8.90 11.53 -0.68
N TYR A 105 -8.45 11.88 0.52
CA TYR A 105 -7.50 12.96 0.80
C TYR A 105 -6.29 12.44 1.60
N GLY A 106 -5.11 13.01 1.38
CA GLY A 106 -3.89 12.72 2.15
C GLY A 106 -3.14 11.46 1.70
N LEU A 107 -3.53 10.87 0.56
CA LEU A 107 -2.84 9.72 -0.02
C LEU A 107 -1.60 10.13 -0.84
N GLU A 108 -1.45 11.41 -1.17
CA GLU A 108 -0.35 11.87 -2.01
C GLU A 108 1.04 11.60 -1.40
N SER A 109 1.14 11.57 -0.06
CA SER A 109 2.40 11.37 0.66
C SER A 109 2.78 9.90 0.84
N ILE A 110 1.87 8.96 0.56
CA ILE A 110 2.10 7.53 0.80
C ILE A 110 3.13 7.00 -0.20
N GLN A 111 4.18 6.38 0.34
CA GLN A 111 5.25 5.71 -0.40
C GLN A 111 5.09 4.18 -0.34
N THR A 112 4.62 3.66 0.80
CA THR A 112 4.39 2.23 1.00
C THR A 112 2.97 1.99 1.50
N LEU A 113 2.20 1.21 0.74
CA LEU A 113 0.85 0.80 1.11
C LEU A 113 0.81 -0.71 1.33
N ILE A 114 0.41 -1.13 2.53
CA ILE A 114 0.27 -2.55 2.89
C ILE A 114 -1.20 -2.81 3.24
N ALA A 115 -1.85 -3.67 2.47
CA ALA A 115 -3.25 -4.04 2.61
C ALA A 115 -3.42 -5.55 2.37
N THR A 116 -2.61 -6.36 3.05
CA THR A 116 -2.69 -7.83 2.97
C THR A 116 -3.89 -8.34 3.78
N SER A 117 -4.53 -9.41 3.32
CA SER A 117 -5.69 -10.02 4.00
C SER A 117 -6.86 -9.06 4.27
N SER A 118 -6.99 -7.98 3.50
CA SER A 118 -8.02 -6.94 3.62
C SER A 118 -9.11 -7.12 2.56
N TYR A 119 -9.78 -8.27 2.59
CA TYR A 119 -10.77 -8.69 1.59
C TYR A 119 -12.02 -7.79 1.47
N SER A 120 -12.27 -6.93 2.46
CA SER A 120 -13.37 -5.95 2.37
C SER A 120 -13.03 -4.75 1.48
N LEU A 121 -11.73 -4.50 1.25
CA LEU A 121 -11.23 -3.42 0.43
C LEU A 121 -11.28 -3.82 -1.04
N LYS A 122 -12.47 -3.73 -1.64
CA LYS A 122 -12.68 -4.16 -3.03
C LYS A 122 -12.17 -3.15 -4.06
N LYS A 123 -12.11 -1.87 -3.68
CA LYS A 123 -11.77 -0.76 -4.59
C LYS A 123 -10.67 0.09 -3.98
N LEU A 124 -9.71 0.46 -4.81
CA LEU A 124 -8.72 1.48 -4.51
C LEU A 124 -9.09 2.81 -5.18
N PRO A 125 -8.67 3.95 -4.61
CA PRO A 125 -8.67 5.24 -5.29
C PRO A 125 -7.88 5.18 -6.60
N SER A 126 -8.11 6.14 -7.49
CA SER A 126 -7.36 6.22 -8.74
C SER A 126 -5.86 6.45 -8.45
N ARG A 127 -5.00 5.92 -9.34
CA ARG A 127 -3.54 6.06 -9.24
C ARG A 127 -3.06 7.51 -9.11
N GLU A 128 -3.80 8.47 -9.66
CA GLU A 128 -3.52 9.91 -9.59
C GLU A 128 -3.55 10.46 -8.15
N LYS A 129 -4.13 9.72 -7.21
CA LYS A 129 -4.10 10.06 -5.78
C LYS A 129 -2.81 9.60 -5.09
N PHE A 130 -2.04 8.73 -5.74
CA PHE A 130 -0.84 8.09 -5.21
C PHE A 130 0.41 8.60 -5.93
N ASN A 131 0.74 9.88 -5.73
CA ASN A 131 1.83 10.54 -6.47
C ASN A 131 3.22 10.03 -6.09
N ASN A 132 3.43 9.64 -4.84
CA ASN A 132 4.74 9.24 -4.30
C ASN A 132 4.84 7.72 -4.02
N LEU A 133 3.86 6.92 -4.48
CA LEU A 133 3.82 5.49 -4.17
C LEU A 133 4.97 4.76 -4.85
N LEU A 134 5.70 3.96 -4.08
CA LEU A 134 6.87 3.17 -4.51
C LEU A 134 6.66 1.67 -4.28
N ASP A 135 5.90 1.30 -3.26
CA ASP A 135 5.62 -0.09 -2.91
C ASP A 135 4.16 -0.27 -2.50
N ALA A 136 3.49 -1.27 -3.07
CA ALA A 136 2.13 -1.65 -2.74
C ALA A 136 2.01 -3.16 -2.56
N THR A 137 1.78 -3.62 -1.33
CA THR A 137 1.46 -5.02 -1.06
C THR A 137 -0.02 -5.15 -0.71
N LEU A 138 -0.79 -5.75 -1.59
CA LEU A 138 -2.25 -5.73 -1.60
C LEU A 138 -2.83 -7.14 -1.47
N THR A 139 -4.16 -7.22 -1.32
CA THR A 139 -4.86 -8.51 -1.26
C THR A 139 -5.24 -9.04 -2.64
N TYR A 140 -5.64 -8.16 -3.56
CA TYR A 140 -6.17 -8.54 -4.86
C TYR A 140 -5.14 -8.27 -5.96
N PRO A 141 -4.73 -9.27 -6.78
CA PRO A 141 -3.80 -9.07 -7.89
C PRO A 141 -4.29 -8.02 -8.90
N SER A 142 -5.60 -7.95 -9.13
CA SER A 142 -6.22 -7.00 -10.05
C SER A 142 -6.00 -5.53 -9.65
N HIS A 143 -5.70 -5.25 -8.38
CA HIS A 143 -5.36 -3.88 -7.95
C HIS A 143 -4.01 -3.41 -8.52
N CYS A 144 -3.06 -4.32 -8.72
CA CYS A 144 -1.75 -3.99 -9.30
C CYS A 144 -1.83 -3.60 -10.79
N CYS A 145 -2.93 -3.92 -11.46
CA CYS A 145 -3.17 -3.50 -12.84
C CYS A 145 -3.23 -1.98 -13.01
N ALA A 146 -3.70 -1.24 -11.99
CA ALA A 146 -3.75 0.22 -12.03
C ALA A 146 -2.35 0.87 -12.09
N PHE A 147 -1.33 0.12 -11.68
CA PHE A 147 0.05 0.54 -11.52
C PHE A 147 1.00 -0.02 -12.58
N ARG A 148 0.48 -0.87 -13.49
CA ARG A 148 1.26 -1.49 -14.57
C ARG A 148 1.61 -0.47 -15.67
N ASN A 149 2.76 -0.66 -16.33
CA ASN A 149 3.25 0.14 -17.45
C ASN A 149 3.47 1.63 -17.13
N LEU A 150 3.92 1.98 -15.92
CA LEU A 150 4.44 3.32 -15.69
C LEU A 150 5.63 3.55 -16.64
N PRO A 151 5.59 4.58 -17.52
CA PRO A 151 6.78 4.96 -18.23
C PRO A 151 7.85 5.32 -17.20
N THR A 152 9.01 4.70 -17.29
CA THR A 152 10.29 5.09 -16.65
C THR A 152 10.78 6.44 -17.19
N ASN A 153 9.87 7.38 -17.47
CA ASN A 153 10.24 8.74 -17.78
C ASN A 153 10.74 9.35 -16.49
N GLU A 154 12.06 9.58 -16.48
CA GLU A 154 12.82 10.48 -15.61
C GLU A 154 11.95 11.20 -14.60
N GLN A 155 11.57 10.45 -13.57
CA GLN A 155 10.98 10.99 -12.39
C GLN A 155 12.17 11.58 -11.63
N ASN A 156 12.56 12.78 -12.06
CA ASN A 156 13.24 13.81 -11.27
C ASN A 156 12.32 14.18 -10.09
N PHE A 157 11.86 13.19 -9.31
CA PHE A 157 11.31 13.39 -8.01
C PHE A 157 12.47 13.95 -7.19
N SER A 158 12.41 15.26 -7.00
CA SER A 158 13.31 15.98 -6.14
C SER A 158 13.11 15.48 -4.73
N PHE A 159 13.75 14.36 -4.40
CA PHE A 159 14.01 13.97 -3.03
C PHE A 159 15.06 14.95 -2.49
N SER A 160 14.58 16.05 -1.90
CA SER A 160 15.42 17.04 -1.24
C SER A 160 16.33 16.44 -0.15
N ILE A 161 16.01 15.23 0.34
CA ILE A 161 16.81 14.47 1.31
C ILE A 161 18.04 13.78 0.66
N PHE A 162 17.98 13.37 -0.62
CA PHE A 162 19.03 12.57 -1.27
C PHE A 162 19.96 13.34 -2.23
N LYS A 163 19.82 14.66 -2.36
CA LYS A 163 20.70 15.49 -3.22
C LYS A 163 22.19 15.35 -2.89
N ASN A 164 22.54 15.11 -1.62
CA ASN A 164 23.93 14.88 -1.21
C ASN A 164 24.45 13.48 -1.59
N PHE A 165 23.57 12.47 -1.68
CA PHE A 165 23.96 11.10 -2.03
C PHE A 165 23.98 10.85 -3.56
N SER A 166 23.15 11.56 -4.34
CA SER A 166 23.16 11.49 -5.81
C SER A 166 24.52 11.85 -6.43
N LYS A 167 25.26 12.81 -5.84
CA LYS A 167 26.63 13.15 -6.27
C LYS A 167 27.63 12.00 -6.14
N GLN A 168 27.34 11.01 -5.27
CA GLN A 168 28.20 9.85 -5.07
C GLN A 168 28.11 8.87 -6.25
N CYS A 169 26.91 8.69 -6.85
CA CYS A 169 26.71 7.81 -8.02
C CYS A 169 27.35 8.40 -9.31
N GLU A 170 27.61 9.71 -9.38
CA GLU A 170 28.24 10.37 -10.55
C GLU A 170 29.75 10.06 -10.67
N SER A 171 30.38 9.62 -9.59
CA SER A 171 31.81 9.29 -9.55
C SER A 171 32.16 7.90 -10.11
N THR A 172 31.20 6.98 -10.14
CA THR A 172 31.39 5.57 -10.54
C THR A 172 31.04 5.30 -12.00
N ALA A 173 30.34 6.21 -12.68
CA ALA A 173 29.91 6.03 -14.07
C ALA A 173 30.91 6.50 -15.15
N ARG A 174 32.09 7.02 -14.77
CA ARG A 174 33.12 7.47 -15.74
C ARG A 174 34.32 6.55 -15.81
N ARG A 175 34.14 5.32 -16.31
CA ARG A 175 35.13 4.61 -17.15
C ARG A 175 34.40 3.62 -18.07
N PRO A 176 34.25 3.89 -19.38
CA PRO A 176 33.87 2.86 -20.33
C PRO A 176 35.14 2.05 -20.64
N ASN A 177 35.03 0.72 -20.74
CA ASN A 177 35.73 -0.11 -21.73
C ASN A 177 35.25 -1.57 -21.65
N ASN A 178 34.55 -1.94 -22.72
CA ASN A 178 34.52 -3.21 -23.45
C ASN A 178 34.29 -4.54 -22.71
N GLU A 179 33.18 -5.15 -23.14
CA GLU A 179 32.87 -6.58 -23.28
C GLU A 179 32.88 -7.48 -22.04
N THR A 180 31.83 -8.31 -21.97
CA THR A 180 31.55 -9.38 -21.01
C THR A 180 31.23 -8.98 -19.57
N LEU A 181 29.95 -8.73 -19.27
CA LEU A 181 29.40 -9.00 -17.94
C LEU A 181 27.91 -9.38 -17.98
N TYR A 182 27.53 -10.33 -18.84
CA TYR A 182 26.21 -10.99 -18.77
C TYR A 182 26.24 -12.27 -17.90
N SER A 183 27.29 -12.50 -17.12
CA SER A 183 27.53 -13.81 -16.50
C SER A 183 28.24 -13.78 -15.15
N ALA A 184 28.00 -12.77 -14.30
CA ALA A 184 28.68 -12.69 -13.00
C ALA A 184 27.76 -12.44 -11.78
N ILE A 185 26.47 -12.76 -11.85
CA ILE A 185 25.54 -12.63 -10.69
C ILE A 185 24.89 -13.96 -10.27
N PHE A 186 25.22 -15.07 -10.94
CA PHE A 186 24.79 -16.41 -10.49
C PHE A 186 26.01 -17.23 -10.08
N ALA A 187 26.51 -16.98 -8.87
CA ALA A 187 27.35 -17.92 -8.14
C ALA A 187 27.02 -17.79 -6.64
N GLU A 188 26.23 -18.78 -6.19
CA GLU A 188 25.98 -19.25 -4.84
C GLU A 188 26.55 -18.48 -3.63
N SER A 189 25.63 -18.13 -2.73
CA SER A 189 25.83 -18.34 -1.30
C SER A 189 24.47 -18.51 -0.64
N GLU A 190 24.15 -19.74 -0.24
CA GLU A 190 23.08 -20.03 0.71
C GLU A 190 23.31 -19.29 2.05
N LEU A 191 22.20 -19.02 2.74
CA LEU A 191 22.02 -18.95 4.21
C LEU A 191 21.60 -17.58 4.79
N SER A 192 20.31 -17.56 5.17
CA SER A 192 19.67 -16.88 6.29
C SER A 192 19.89 -15.38 6.53
N GLY A 193 18.77 -14.65 6.48
CA GLY A 193 18.50 -13.55 7.40
C GLY A 193 18.72 -12.17 6.84
N TRP A 194 17.59 -11.47 6.62
CA TRP A 194 17.48 -10.01 6.57
C TRP A 194 18.15 -9.33 5.37
N ASP A 195 17.45 -9.33 4.23
CA ASP A 195 17.82 -8.53 3.06
C ASP A 195 17.16 -7.14 3.17
N TYR A 196 17.84 -6.23 3.86
CA TYR A 196 17.63 -4.79 3.70
C TYR A 196 18.94 -4.18 3.18
N ASP A 197 18.82 -3.46 2.06
CA ASP A 197 19.76 -2.51 1.48
C ASP A 197 20.70 -3.05 0.39
N TYR A 198 20.37 -2.78 -0.89
CA TYR A 198 21.31 -2.22 -1.89
C TYR A 198 20.55 -1.87 -3.17
N GLY A 199 19.93 -0.69 -3.22
CA GLY A 199 19.16 -0.24 -4.40
C GLY A 199 19.07 1.27 -4.58
N PHE A 200 19.98 2.05 -3.99
CA PHE A 200 19.85 3.51 -3.92
C PHE A 200 20.15 4.27 -5.22
N CYS A 201 20.83 3.68 -6.22
CA CYS A 201 21.11 4.33 -7.51
C CYS A 201 20.25 3.80 -8.68
N LEU A 202 19.29 2.88 -8.46
CA LEU A 202 18.36 2.45 -9.52
C LEU A 202 17.13 3.36 -9.54
N PRO A 203 16.59 3.74 -10.71
CA PRO A 203 15.26 4.33 -10.77
C PRO A 203 14.29 3.36 -10.10
N LYS A 204 13.75 3.73 -8.94
CA LYS A 204 12.78 2.91 -8.23
C LYS A 204 11.51 2.85 -9.06
N THR A 205 11.30 1.72 -9.73
CA THR A 205 10.02 1.40 -10.33
C THR A 205 9.05 1.06 -9.21
N LEU A 206 7.81 1.55 -9.31
CA LEU A 206 6.73 1.17 -8.40
C LEU A 206 6.60 -0.36 -8.38
N GLN A 207 6.78 -0.96 -7.21
CA GLN A 207 6.59 -2.38 -6.97
C GLN A 207 5.16 -2.63 -6.47
N CYS A 208 4.49 -3.63 -7.02
CA CYS A 208 3.14 -3.99 -6.58
C CYS A 208 3.00 -5.51 -6.52
N ALA A 209 2.51 -6.00 -5.39
CA ALA A 209 2.26 -7.42 -5.13
C ALA A 209 0.83 -7.63 -4.59
N PRO A 210 0.19 -8.78 -4.84
CA PRO A 210 0.61 -9.84 -5.75
C PRO A 210 0.49 -9.41 -7.22
N GLU A 211 1.41 -9.89 -8.05
CA GLU A 211 1.35 -9.63 -9.49
C GLU A 211 0.09 -10.29 -10.10
N PRO A 212 -0.57 -9.63 -11.08
CA PRO A 212 -1.67 -10.23 -11.84
C PRO A 212 -1.25 -11.56 -12.48
N ASP A 213 -2.00 -12.63 -12.20
CA ASP A 213 -1.74 -13.96 -12.74
C ASP A 213 -2.66 -14.28 -13.94
N ALA A 214 -2.48 -15.46 -14.53
CA ALA A 214 -3.29 -15.90 -15.68
C ALA A 214 -4.80 -16.01 -15.36
N PHE A 215 -5.15 -16.18 -14.08
CA PHE A 215 -6.54 -16.26 -13.62
C PHE A 215 -7.14 -14.87 -13.31
N ASN A 216 -6.31 -13.90 -12.96
CA ASN A 216 -6.70 -12.51 -12.66
C ASN A 216 -5.88 -11.50 -13.51
N PRO A 217 -5.94 -11.58 -14.86
CA PRO A 217 -5.25 -10.62 -15.70
C PRO A 217 -5.89 -9.23 -15.63
N CYS A 218 -5.14 -8.23 -16.06
CA CYS A 218 -5.60 -6.84 -16.10
C CYS A 218 -6.65 -6.56 -17.20
N GLU A 219 -6.77 -7.48 -18.16
CA GLU A 219 -7.76 -7.40 -19.22
C GLU A 219 -9.00 -8.21 -18.85
N ASP A 220 -10.18 -7.66 -19.17
CA ASP A 220 -11.44 -8.35 -18.95
C ASP A 220 -11.54 -9.61 -19.84
N ILE A 221 -11.25 -10.78 -19.27
CA ILE A 221 -11.35 -12.09 -19.96
C ILE A 221 -12.78 -12.32 -20.50
N MET A 222 -13.83 -11.79 -19.83
CA MET A 222 -15.22 -11.87 -20.29
C MET A 222 -15.66 -10.76 -21.26
N GLY A 223 -14.75 -9.85 -21.62
CA GLY A 223 -14.98 -8.83 -22.64
C GLY A 223 -14.93 -9.37 -24.06
N TYR A 224 -14.34 -10.54 -24.27
CA TYR A 224 -14.19 -11.12 -25.60
C TYR A 224 -15.51 -11.73 -26.12
N ASN A 225 -15.95 -11.25 -27.29
CA ASN A 225 -17.17 -11.73 -27.96
C ASN A 225 -17.15 -13.26 -28.20
N PHE A 226 -15.98 -13.85 -28.46
CA PHE A 226 -15.88 -15.30 -28.69
C PHE A 226 -16.23 -16.11 -27.45
N LEU A 227 -15.84 -15.64 -26.25
CA LEU A 227 -16.08 -16.37 -25.00
C LEU A 227 -17.59 -16.39 -24.67
N ARG A 228 -18.29 -15.28 -24.97
CA ARG A 228 -19.75 -15.22 -24.84
C ARG A 228 -20.46 -16.19 -25.78
N VAL A 229 -20.00 -16.29 -27.03
CA VAL A 229 -20.55 -17.27 -27.99
C VAL A 229 -20.34 -18.71 -27.50
N LEU A 230 -19.16 -19.03 -26.95
CA LEU A 230 -18.89 -20.34 -26.38
C LEU A 230 -19.79 -20.67 -25.17
N ILE A 231 -20.02 -19.71 -24.27
CA ILE A 231 -20.93 -19.90 -23.12
C ILE A 231 -22.35 -20.20 -23.60
N TRP A 232 -22.85 -19.46 -24.59
CA TRP A 232 -24.17 -19.73 -25.18
C TRP A 232 -24.24 -21.13 -25.81
N LEU A 233 -23.20 -21.55 -26.52
CA LEU A 233 -23.14 -22.88 -27.14
C LEU A 233 -23.16 -24.00 -26.09
N ILE A 234 -22.36 -23.89 -25.04
CA ILE A 234 -22.34 -24.85 -23.92
C ILE A 234 -23.71 -24.93 -23.25
N ASN A 235 -24.37 -23.78 -23.04
CA ASN A 235 -25.69 -23.71 -22.43
C ASN A 235 -26.76 -24.40 -23.30
N ILE A 236 -26.76 -24.15 -24.62
CA ILE A 236 -27.67 -24.80 -25.57
C ILE A 236 -27.43 -26.32 -25.60
N LEU A 237 -26.17 -26.77 -25.65
CA LEU A 237 -25.85 -28.19 -25.62
C LEU A 237 -26.33 -28.85 -24.32
N ALA A 238 -26.16 -28.18 -23.18
CA ALA A 238 -26.61 -28.67 -21.88
C ALA A 238 -28.14 -28.78 -21.81
N ILE A 239 -28.87 -27.76 -22.26
CA ILE A 239 -30.35 -27.79 -22.33
C ILE A 239 -30.79 -28.91 -23.25
N THR A 240 -30.21 -29.01 -24.44
CA THR A 240 -30.56 -30.04 -25.43
C THR A 240 -30.34 -31.44 -24.85
N GLY A 241 -29.17 -31.69 -24.27
CA GLY A 241 -28.86 -32.97 -23.62
C GLY A 241 -29.84 -33.34 -22.51
N ASN A 242 -30.26 -32.37 -21.70
CA ASN A 242 -31.26 -32.59 -20.65
C ASN A 242 -32.66 -32.86 -21.22
N VAL A 243 -33.04 -32.21 -22.33
CA VAL A 243 -34.32 -32.46 -23.02
C VAL A 243 -34.35 -33.86 -23.62
N THR A 244 -33.25 -34.34 -24.23
CA THR A 244 -33.19 -35.71 -24.78
C THR A 244 -33.32 -36.81 -23.74
N VAL A 245 -33.09 -36.52 -22.46
CA VAL A 245 -33.27 -37.48 -21.36
C VAL A 245 -34.71 -37.49 -20.83
N LEU A 246 -35.45 -36.40 -21.01
CA LEU A 246 -36.83 -36.24 -20.56
C LEU A 246 -37.88 -36.78 -21.55
N PHE A 247 -37.48 -37.04 -22.79
CA PHE A 247 -38.30 -37.67 -23.85
C PHE A 247 -37.80 -39.08 -24.12
#